data_AF-A0A8E0RUA6-F1
#
_entry.id   AF-A0A8E0RUA6-F1
#
_cell.length_a   1.000
_cell.length_b   1.000
_cell.length_c   1.000
_cell.angle_alpha   90.00
_cell.angle_beta   90.00
_cell.angle_gamma   90.00
#
_symmetry.space_group_name_H-M   'P 1'
#
loop_
_entity.id
_entity.type
_entity.pdbx_description
1 polymer ?
#
loop_
_entity_poly.entity_id
_entity_poly.type
_entity_poly.pdbx_seq_one_letter_code
_entity_poly.pdbx_strand_id
1 'polypeptide(L)'
;ITWDEGEIDFGSIEIETGDNVPVEIDLEVELVSGEGDKPEDSPTGACISETHTDSVEIPSGKNARLLLDTIQGRNALVNDLVELGAFLGRFCEDLSENQDTEEDNTHSTTSAQGGSIALQQMIFQNAPASLQSVSFKEVSTLLARLEAIREGLTNSVLSQLLMIRSKPGFLDRLVNRLQDFRDQAERSKRRVSEAHLRINEAMAEQERQAAILLKHRANCKRLVTLIEEEISKLCNRPVQIIGQVLTL
;
A
#
# COMPACT_ATOMS: atom_id res chain seq x y z
N ILE A 1 -18.53 13.27 -24.34
CA ILE A 1 -17.84 13.58 -23.06
C ILE A 1 -17.00 12.35 -22.77
N THR A 2 -15.70 12.48 -22.94
CA THR A 2 -14.71 11.45 -22.57
C THR A 2 -14.75 11.32 -21.06
N TRP A 3 -15.10 10.14 -20.58
CA TRP A 3 -15.01 9.83 -19.16
C TRP A 3 -13.53 9.76 -18.83
N ASP A 4 -13.07 10.72 -18.04
CA ASP A 4 -11.81 10.61 -17.34
C ASP A 4 -11.95 9.37 -16.45
N GLU A 5 -11.15 8.34 -16.71
CA GLU A 5 -10.99 7.16 -15.87
C GLU A 5 -10.23 7.57 -14.60
N GLY A 6 -10.82 8.50 -13.84
CA GLY A 6 -10.37 8.77 -12.49
C GLY A 6 -10.54 7.50 -11.69
N GLU A 7 -9.41 6.86 -11.37
CA GLU A 7 -9.32 5.86 -10.32
C GLU A 7 -10.19 6.29 -9.15
N ILE A 8 -11.04 5.37 -8.69
CA ILE A 8 -11.74 5.55 -7.42
C ILE A 8 -10.65 5.66 -6.36
N ASP A 9 -10.41 6.88 -5.90
CA ASP A 9 -9.57 7.18 -4.76
C ASP A 9 -10.18 6.48 -3.54
N PHE A 10 -9.60 5.35 -3.16
CA PHE A 10 -10.03 4.59 -2.00
C PHE A 10 -9.68 5.27 -0.68
N GLY A 11 -9.06 6.46 -0.74
CA GLY A 11 -8.43 7.08 0.41
C GLY A 11 -7.29 6.20 0.92
N SER A 12 -6.26 6.85 1.45
CA SER A 12 -5.40 6.17 2.41
C SER A 12 -6.29 5.55 3.48
N ILE A 13 -6.01 4.31 3.89
CA ILE A 13 -6.61 3.73 5.09
C ILE A 13 -6.06 4.55 6.27
N GLU A 14 -6.63 5.72 6.48
CA GLU A 14 -6.38 6.59 7.61
C GLU A 14 -7.16 5.97 8.76
N ILE A 15 -6.44 5.11 9.48
CA ILE A 15 -6.75 4.82 10.86
C ILE A 15 -6.63 6.18 11.54
N GLU A 16 -7.75 6.88 11.74
CA GLU A 16 -7.82 8.08 12.58
C GLU A 16 -7.27 7.73 13.97
N THR A 17 -5.97 7.93 14.09
CA THR A 17 -5.24 8.10 15.34
C THR A 17 -4.89 9.57 15.28
N GLY A 18 -5.36 10.35 16.25
CA GLY A 18 -4.98 11.74 16.36
C GLY A 18 -3.45 11.87 16.27
N ASP A 19 -3.02 12.85 15.49
CA ASP A 19 -1.65 13.21 15.16
C ASP A 19 -0.92 12.40 14.09
N ASN A 20 -0.43 13.19 13.13
CA ASN A 20 0.27 12.84 11.91
C ASN A 20 1.71 12.37 12.19
N VAL A 21 1.84 11.33 13.03
CA VAL A 21 3.12 10.69 13.37
C VAL A 21 3.21 9.40 12.55
N PRO A 22 4.35 9.13 11.87
CA PRO A 22 4.57 7.81 11.25
C PRO A 22 4.33 6.73 12.31
N VAL A 23 3.69 5.62 11.92
CA VAL A 23 3.33 4.51 12.82
C VAL A 23 4.59 3.95 13.48
N GLU A 24 4.98 4.54 14.60
CA GLU A 24 5.65 3.84 15.67
C GLU A 24 4.57 2.99 16.33
N ILE A 25 4.78 1.69 16.29
CA ILE A 25 3.88 0.70 16.86
C ILE A 25 3.98 0.85 18.38
N ASP A 26 3.25 1.81 18.93
CA ASP A 26 3.16 2.02 20.37
C ASP A 26 2.10 1.07 20.93
N LEU A 27 2.60 0.06 21.64
CA LEU A 27 1.87 -1.07 22.15
C LEU A 27 1.99 -1.02 23.68
N GLU A 28 1.48 0.04 24.29
CA GLU A 28 1.32 0.11 25.74
C GLU A 28 0.07 -0.67 26.17
N VAL A 29 0.27 -1.74 26.95
CA VAL A 29 -0.76 -2.36 27.79
C VAL A 29 -0.13 -2.63 29.16
N GLU A 30 -0.82 -2.14 30.18
CA GLU A 30 -0.47 -2.19 31.61
C GLU A 30 -0.29 -3.65 32.09
N LEU A 31 0.89 -3.95 32.66
CA LEU A 31 1.29 -5.27 33.13
C LEU A 31 0.76 -5.55 34.56
N VAL A 32 0.08 -6.67 34.75
CA VAL A 32 -0.12 -7.29 36.08
C VAL A 32 0.85 -8.46 36.21
N SER A 33 1.87 -8.29 37.05
CA SER A 33 2.90 -9.30 37.33
C SER A 33 2.40 -10.39 38.29
N GLY A 34 2.74 -11.65 37.99
CA GLY A 34 2.58 -12.79 38.90
C GLY A 34 3.86 -13.64 38.90
N GLU A 35 4.39 -13.87 40.10
CA GLU A 35 5.68 -14.50 40.46
C GLU A 35 5.74 -16.04 40.34
N GLY A 36 6.98 -16.55 40.23
CA GLY A 36 7.41 -17.93 40.59
C GLY A 36 8.08 -18.69 39.43
N ASP A 37 9.10 -19.52 39.57
CA ASP A 37 9.97 -19.98 40.68
C ASP A 37 11.12 -20.81 40.03
N LYS A 38 12.29 -20.92 40.66
CA LYS A 38 13.51 -21.61 40.15
C LYS A 38 13.54 -23.11 40.51
N PRO A 39 14.21 -23.98 39.71
CA PRO A 39 15.34 -24.79 40.26
C PRO A 39 16.44 -25.12 39.21
N GLU A 40 17.75 -25.01 39.50
CA GLU A 40 18.75 -25.98 40.05
C GLU A 40 19.23 -27.13 39.12
N ASP A 41 20.55 -27.39 39.16
CA ASP A 41 21.45 -27.95 38.13
C ASP A 41 21.74 -29.48 38.14
N SER A 42 22.20 -29.99 36.96
CA SER A 42 23.25 -31.03 36.68
C SER A 42 22.92 -32.55 36.69
N PRO A 43 23.68 -33.49 36.05
CA PRO A 43 24.67 -33.40 34.94
C PRO A 43 24.47 -34.38 33.72
N THR A 44 25.00 -33.93 32.57
CA THR A 44 25.79 -34.57 31.47
C THR A 44 25.45 -35.94 30.83
N GLY A 45 25.33 -35.93 29.48
CA GLY A 45 25.33 -37.11 28.60
C GLY A 45 25.38 -36.81 27.08
N ALA A 46 26.49 -36.24 26.60
CA ALA A 46 27.12 -36.26 25.26
C ALA A 46 26.34 -36.02 23.92
N CYS A 47 26.92 -35.09 23.13
CA CYS A 47 26.90 -34.90 21.66
C CYS A 47 25.73 -34.05 21.11
N ILE A 48 25.93 -32.80 20.67
CA ILE A 48 26.65 -32.33 19.45
C ILE A 48 27.37 -31.00 19.76
N SER A 49 28.58 -30.80 19.22
CA SER A 49 29.45 -29.66 19.52
C SER A 49 28.96 -28.35 18.85
N GLU A 50 28.23 -27.54 19.61
CA GLU A 50 27.95 -26.14 19.29
C GLU A 50 29.10 -25.26 19.80
N THR A 51 29.58 -24.36 18.94
CA THR A 51 30.55 -23.33 19.29
C THR A 51 29.93 -22.36 20.30
N HIS A 52 30.42 -22.40 21.54
CA HIS A 52 30.34 -21.38 22.60
C HIS A 52 29.22 -20.33 22.48
N THR A 53 28.09 -20.56 23.19
CA THR A 53 27.43 -19.55 24.06
C THR A 53 26.52 -20.28 25.09
N ASP A 54 27.11 -20.92 26.10
CA ASP A 54 26.39 -21.55 27.23
C ASP A 54 25.72 -20.55 28.20
N SER A 55 25.27 -19.39 27.71
CA SER A 55 24.46 -18.45 28.49
C SER A 55 23.57 -17.56 27.64
N VAL A 56 23.10 -18.03 26.49
CA VAL A 56 21.97 -17.39 25.83
C VAL A 56 20.80 -18.33 26.02
N GLU A 57 19.86 -17.91 26.86
CA GLU A 57 18.58 -18.55 27.08
C GLU A 57 17.80 -18.52 25.75
N ILE A 58 18.14 -19.39 24.80
CA ILE A 58 17.38 -19.56 23.57
C ILE A 58 16.00 -20.00 24.02
N PRO A 59 14.93 -19.20 23.83
CA PRO A 59 13.62 -19.55 24.35
C PRO A 59 13.15 -20.82 23.63
N SER A 60 13.29 -21.97 24.29
CA SER A 60 12.91 -23.27 23.76
C SER A 60 11.62 -23.74 24.44
N GLY A 61 10.70 -24.32 23.67
CA GLY A 61 9.44 -24.83 24.19
C GLY A 61 8.43 -23.75 24.60
N LYS A 62 8.01 -23.72 25.87
CA LYS A 62 6.95 -22.81 26.36
C LYS A 62 7.38 -21.34 26.35
N ASN A 63 8.67 -21.06 26.51
CA ASN A 63 9.23 -19.71 26.52
C ASN A 63 9.30 -19.10 25.11
N ALA A 64 9.39 -19.92 24.06
CA ALA A 64 9.25 -19.49 22.67
C ALA A 64 7.86 -18.89 22.37
N ARG A 65 6.81 -19.41 23.04
CA ARG A 65 5.44 -18.89 22.89
C ARG A 65 5.31 -17.47 23.45
N LEU A 66 5.96 -17.21 24.59
CA LEU A 66 5.99 -15.90 25.24
C LEU A 66 6.65 -14.82 24.36
N LEU A 67 7.63 -15.19 23.54
CA LEU A 67 8.30 -14.27 22.60
C LEU A 67 7.31 -13.65 21.61
N LEU A 68 6.45 -14.47 21.00
CA LEU A 68 5.45 -13.98 20.05
C LEU A 68 4.18 -13.45 20.74
N ASP A 69 3.94 -13.86 21.97
CA ASP A 69 2.76 -13.44 22.71
C ASP A 69 2.86 -11.99 23.19
N THR A 70 4.06 -11.59 23.63
CA THR A 70 4.32 -10.23 24.07
C THR A 70 4.65 -9.30 22.91
N ILE A 71 4.29 -8.04 23.10
CA ILE A 71 4.62 -6.95 22.20
C ILE A 71 6.14 -6.78 22.08
N GLN A 72 6.79 -6.74 23.24
CA GLN A 72 8.23 -6.52 23.35
C GLN A 72 9.02 -7.64 22.69
N GLY A 73 8.62 -8.91 22.90
CA GLY A 73 9.27 -10.05 22.27
C GLY A 73 9.09 -10.09 20.75
N ARG A 74 7.91 -9.70 20.23
CA ARG A 74 7.71 -9.57 18.77
C ARG A 74 8.58 -8.49 18.17
N ASN A 75 8.64 -7.32 18.80
CA ASN A 75 9.45 -6.20 18.31
C ASN A 75 10.95 -6.54 18.35
N ALA A 76 11.42 -7.18 19.43
CA ALA A 76 12.80 -7.65 19.53
C ALA A 76 13.12 -8.64 18.41
N LEU A 77 12.27 -9.66 18.19
CA LEU A 77 12.47 -10.63 17.12
C LEU A 77 12.49 -9.97 15.73
N VAL A 78 11.58 -9.02 15.46
CA VAL A 78 11.55 -8.32 14.17
C VAL A 78 12.82 -7.48 13.98
N ASN A 79 13.29 -6.81 15.02
CA ASN A 79 14.54 -6.05 14.99
C ASN A 79 15.74 -6.95 14.71
N ASP A 80 15.84 -8.10 15.39
CA ASP A 80 16.90 -9.08 15.17
C ASP A 80 16.88 -9.62 13.73
N LEU A 81 15.69 -9.86 13.17
CA LEU A 81 15.54 -10.26 11.77
C LEU A 81 15.97 -9.13 10.82
N VAL A 82 15.65 -7.86 11.11
CA VAL A 82 16.10 -6.72 10.30
C VAL A 82 17.61 -6.58 10.34
N GLU A 83 18.23 -6.69 11.52
CA GLU A 83 19.68 -6.63 11.69
C GLU A 83 20.38 -7.78 10.97
N LEU A 84 19.88 -9.01 11.13
CA LEU A 84 20.43 -10.18 10.44
C LEU A 84 20.25 -10.06 8.91
N GLY A 85 19.12 -9.54 8.44
CA GLY A 85 18.90 -9.28 7.02
C GLY A 85 19.89 -8.25 6.46
N ALA A 86 20.14 -7.16 7.20
CA ALA A 86 21.12 -6.14 6.81
C ALA A 86 22.54 -6.70 6.78
N PHE A 87 22.90 -7.53 7.76
CA PHE A 87 24.18 -8.24 7.79
C PHE A 87 24.35 -9.18 6.59
N LEU A 88 23.37 -10.06 6.34
CA LEU A 88 23.41 -11.01 5.23
C LEU A 88 23.39 -10.31 3.86
N GLY A 89 22.68 -9.18 3.74
CA GLY A 89 22.69 -8.34 2.54
C GLY A 89 24.09 -7.81 2.23
N ARG A 90 24.75 -7.20 3.23
CA ARG A 90 26.14 -6.74 3.11
C ARG A 90 27.11 -7.89 2.84
N PHE A 91 26.91 -9.02 3.50
CA PHE A 91 27.75 -10.20 3.30
C PHE A 91 27.60 -10.79 1.89
N CYS A 92 26.41 -10.76 1.30
CA CYS A 92 26.19 -11.10 -0.10
C CYS A 92 26.93 -10.13 -1.05
N GLU A 93 26.82 -8.82 -0.80
CA GLU A 93 27.53 -7.79 -1.58
C GLU A 93 29.04 -8.03 -1.53
N ASP A 94 29.61 -8.23 -0.34
CA ASP A 94 31.03 -8.52 -0.12
C ASP A 94 31.49 -9.78 -0.86
N LEU A 95 30.67 -10.84 -0.91
CA LEU A 95 30.99 -12.07 -1.65
C LEU A 95 30.92 -11.87 -3.17
N SER A 96 30.01 -11.02 -3.66
CA SER A 96 29.90 -10.70 -5.10
C SER A 96 31.07 -9.87 -5.61
N GLU A 97 31.50 -8.85 -4.85
CA GLU A 97 32.64 -7.99 -5.22
C GLU A 97 33.97 -8.77 -5.27
N ASN A 98 34.11 -9.80 -4.42
CA ASN A 98 35.27 -10.71 -4.43
C ASN A 98 35.25 -11.69 -5.61
N GLN A 99 34.08 -12.01 -6.16
CA GLN A 99 33.97 -12.93 -7.31
C GLN A 99 34.22 -12.18 -8.63
N ASP A 100 33.71 -10.95 -8.77
CA ASP A 100 33.90 -10.12 -9.95
C ASP A 100 35.37 -9.67 -10.15
N THR A 101 36.16 -9.62 -9.07
CA THR A 101 37.59 -9.28 -9.12
C THR A 101 38.50 -10.42 -9.61
N GLU A 102 38.05 -11.67 -9.55
CA GLU A 102 38.79 -12.84 -10.06
C GLU A 102 38.53 -13.07 -11.58
N GLU A 103 37.35 -12.69 -12.09
CA GLU A 103 36.96 -12.95 -13.48
C GLU A 103 37.36 -11.82 -14.46
N ASP A 104 37.52 -10.57 -14.00
CA ASP A 104 37.74 -9.42 -14.89
C ASP A 104 39.08 -8.69 -14.65
N ASN A 105 40.18 -9.37 -14.96
CA ASN A 105 41.51 -8.76 -15.04
C ASN A 105 41.74 -7.96 -16.35
N THR A 106 40.66 -7.54 -17.03
CA THR A 106 40.73 -6.73 -18.24
C THR A 106 39.64 -5.66 -18.29
N HIS A 107 39.94 -4.51 -17.70
CA HIS A 107 39.26 -3.21 -17.88
C HIS A 107 37.82 -3.05 -17.33
N SER A 108 37.72 -2.49 -16.13
CA SER A 108 36.73 -1.43 -15.89
C SER A 108 37.14 -0.48 -14.76
N THR A 109 37.57 0.70 -15.17
CA THR A 109 37.54 1.90 -14.34
C THR A 109 36.09 2.40 -14.30
N THR A 110 35.49 2.48 -13.11
CA THR A 110 34.62 3.56 -12.59
C THR A 110 33.49 3.03 -11.72
N SER A 111 33.73 2.91 -10.41
CA SER A 111 32.92 3.57 -9.39
C SER A 111 33.66 3.51 -8.05
N ALA A 112 33.55 4.56 -7.25
CA ALA A 112 34.45 4.87 -6.15
C ALA A 112 34.29 3.96 -4.93
N GLN A 113 35.32 3.14 -4.61
CA GLN A 113 35.77 2.79 -3.24
C GLN A 113 37.03 1.88 -3.23
N GLY A 114 38.07 2.25 -3.97
CA GLY A 114 39.32 1.47 -4.13
C GLY A 114 40.24 1.34 -2.90
N GLY A 115 39.74 1.57 -1.68
CA GLY A 115 40.47 1.32 -0.42
C GLY A 115 39.84 0.27 0.49
N SER A 116 38.61 -0.19 0.18
CA SER A 116 37.84 -1.10 1.04
C SER A 116 38.16 -2.58 0.75
N ILE A 117 38.32 -2.95 -0.53
CA ILE A 117 38.47 -4.34 -0.97
C ILE A 117 39.63 -5.06 -0.27
N ALA A 118 40.81 -4.44 -0.16
CA ALA A 118 41.96 -5.04 0.52
C ALA A 118 41.73 -5.23 2.03
N LEU A 119 40.99 -4.32 2.68
CA LEU A 119 40.62 -4.45 4.08
C LEU A 119 39.51 -5.50 4.27
N GLN A 120 38.52 -5.56 3.39
CA GLN A 120 37.50 -6.61 3.36
C GLN A 120 38.12 -7.99 3.15
N GLN A 121 39.05 -8.14 2.21
CA GLN A 121 39.79 -9.38 2.01
C GLN A 121 40.62 -9.77 3.23
N MET A 122 41.29 -8.82 3.88
CA MET A 122 42.00 -9.07 5.14
C MET A 122 41.05 -9.49 6.27
N ILE A 123 39.89 -8.85 6.40
CA ILE A 123 38.88 -9.19 7.41
C ILE A 123 38.31 -10.58 7.13
N PHE A 124 38.00 -10.90 5.87
CA PHE A 124 37.45 -12.19 5.47
C PHE A 124 38.46 -13.33 5.66
N GLN A 125 39.74 -13.11 5.33
CA GLN A 125 40.82 -14.08 5.59
C GLN A 125 41.08 -14.31 7.08
N ASN A 126 40.75 -13.35 7.94
CA ASN A 126 40.81 -13.49 9.40
C ASN A 126 39.47 -13.93 10.02
N ALA A 127 38.41 -14.09 9.22
CA ALA A 127 37.12 -14.57 9.70
C ALA A 127 37.19 -16.06 10.07
N PRO A 128 36.30 -16.55 10.95
CA PRO A 128 36.17 -17.97 11.25
C PRO A 128 36.02 -18.82 9.98
N ALA A 129 36.62 -20.02 9.98
CA ALA A 129 36.55 -20.95 8.85
C ALA A 129 35.10 -21.29 8.42
N SER A 130 34.17 -21.23 9.37
CA SER A 130 32.73 -21.41 9.13
C SER A 130 32.10 -20.32 8.27
N LEU A 131 32.67 -19.12 8.19
CA LEU A 131 32.22 -18.03 7.31
C LEU A 131 32.96 -18.04 5.97
N GLN A 132 34.22 -18.50 5.95
CA GLN A 132 35.03 -18.57 4.74
C GLN A 132 34.55 -19.64 3.74
N SER A 133 33.90 -20.70 4.24
CA SER A 133 33.38 -21.79 3.40
C SER A 133 31.98 -21.56 2.84
N VAL A 134 31.31 -20.47 3.20
CA VAL A 134 29.91 -20.22 2.80
C VAL A 134 29.88 -19.61 1.40
N SER A 135 29.07 -20.19 0.53
CA SER A 135 28.88 -19.70 -0.84
C SER A 135 27.86 -18.56 -0.90
N PHE A 136 28.03 -17.65 -1.87
CA PHE A 136 27.04 -16.59 -2.17
C PHE A 136 25.62 -17.15 -2.35
N LYS A 137 25.51 -18.33 -2.97
CA LYS A 137 24.22 -19.00 -3.18
C LYS A 137 23.56 -19.40 -1.85
N GLU A 138 24.33 -19.87 -0.87
CA GLU A 138 23.79 -20.23 0.44
C GLU A 138 23.31 -18.99 1.20
N VAL A 139 24.11 -17.91 1.21
CA VAL A 139 23.75 -16.65 1.87
C VAL A 139 22.51 -16.01 1.24
N SER A 140 22.44 -15.96 -0.09
CA SER A 140 21.28 -15.39 -0.80
C SER A 140 20.00 -16.20 -0.56
N THR A 141 20.08 -17.53 -0.50
CA THR A 141 18.91 -18.36 -0.14
C THR A 141 18.48 -18.16 1.31
N LEU A 142 19.43 -17.97 2.23
CA LEU A 142 19.14 -17.69 3.63
C LEU A 142 18.50 -16.30 3.80
N LEU A 143 19.01 -15.29 3.09
CA LEU A 143 18.44 -13.94 3.05
C LEU A 143 16.99 -13.97 2.53
N ALA A 144 16.74 -14.63 1.40
CA ALA A 144 15.38 -14.76 0.86
C ALA A 144 14.43 -15.48 1.83
N ARG A 145 14.91 -16.50 2.54
CA ARG A 145 14.13 -17.20 3.57
C ARG A 145 13.84 -16.31 4.77
N LEU A 146 14.80 -15.50 5.19
CA LEU A 146 14.65 -14.54 6.28
C LEU A 146 13.62 -13.48 5.91
N GLU A 147 13.71 -12.91 4.71
CA GLU A 147 12.73 -11.93 4.21
C GLU A 147 11.31 -12.50 4.18
N ALA A 148 11.15 -13.74 3.70
CA ALA A 148 9.86 -14.43 3.72
C ALA A 148 9.32 -14.64 5.14
N ILE A 149 10.19 -14.98 6.11
CA ILE A 149 9.81 -15.10 7.53
C ILE A 149 9.41 -13.72 8.08
N ARG A 150 10.17 -12.67 7.79
CA ARG A 150 9.89 -11.31 8.21
C ARG A 150 8.54 -10.84 7.68
N GLU A 151 8.27 -11.00 6.39
CA GLU A 151 6.97 -10.68 5.78
C GLU A 151 5.83 -11.47 6.40
N GLY A 152 6.05 -12.77 6.69
CA GLY A 152 5.07 -13.58 7.41
C GLY A 152 4.74 -13.05 8.81
N LEU A 153 5.75 -12.53 9.52
CA LEU A 153 5.63 -11.99 10.87
C LEU A 153 5.13 -10.53 10.92
N THR A 154 5.26 -9.77 9.83
CA THR A 154 4.82 -8.38 9.74
C THR A 154 3.58 -8.19 8.86
N ASN A 155 2.96 -9.28 8.39
CA ASN A 155 1.75 -9.22 7.59
C ASN A 155 0.59 -8.56 8.35
N SER A 156 -0.20 -7.75 7.64
CA SER A 156 -1.40 -7.09 8.16
C SER A 156 -2.41 -8.08 8.77
N VAL A 157 -2.53 -9.28 8.21
CA VAL A 157 -3.39 -10.35 8.74
C VAL A 157 -2.93 -10.80 10.11
N LEU A 158 -1.62 -11.00 10.31
CA LEU A 158 -1.08 -11.40 11.62
C LEU A 158 -1.25 -10.27 12.64
N SER A 159 -1.02 -9.02 12.23
CA SER A 159 -1.27 -7.85 13.07
C SER A 159 -2.73 -7.78 13.53
N GLN A 160 -3.68 -7.93 12.60
CA GLN A 160 -5.12 -7.96 12.92
C GLN A 160 -5.48 -9.14 13.84
N LEU A 161 -4.91 -10.33 13.60
CA LEU A 161 -5.17 -11.50 14.42
C LEU A 161 -4.63 -11.32 15.86
N LEU A 162 -3.47 -10.68 16.00
CA LEU A 162 -2.89 -10.31 17.28
C LEU A 162 -3.76 -9.25 17.99
N MET A 163 -4.31 -8.28 17.27
CA MET A 163 -5.26 -7.31 17.83
C MET A 163 -6.54 -7.99 18.32
N ILE A 164 -7.11 -8.93 17.54
CA ILE A 164 -8.29 -9.72 17.95
C ILE A 164 -7.99 -10.50 19.23
N ARG A 165 -6.81 -11.09 19.34
CA ARG A 165 -6.39 -11.87 20.50
C ARG A 165 -6.09 -11.02 21.74
N SER A 166 -5.48 -9.85 21.56
CA SER A 166 -4.96 -9.03 22.67
C SER A 166 -5.94 -8.00 23.19
N LYS A 167 -6.82 -7.46 22.34
CA LYS A 167 -7.72 -6.36 22.69
C LYS A 167 -9.17 -6.82 22.67
N PRO A 168 -9.82 -7.01 23.83
CA PRO A 168 -11.25 -7.29 23.87
C PRO A 168 -12.02 -6.11 23.25
N GLY A 169 -12.98 -6.41 22.36
CA GLY A 169 -13.76 -5.42 21.63
C GLY A 169 -13.11 -4.84 20.37
N PHE A 170 -11.91 -5.30 19.95
CA PHE A 170 -11.39 -4.96 18.62
C PHE A 170 -12.29 -5.53 17.52
N LEU A 171 -12.77 -6.76 17.68
CA LEU A 171 -13.69 -7.39 16.74
C LEU A 171 -15.00 -6.60 16.62
N ASP A 172 -15.57 -6.16 17.74
CA ASP A 172 -16.81 -5.36 17.73
C ASP A 172 -16.62 -4.01 17.02
N ARG A 173 -15.49 -3.33 17.28
CA ARG A 173 -15.13 -2.10 16.57
C ARG A 173 -14.94 -2.34 15.07
N LEU A 174 -14.30 -3.44 14.69
CA LEU A 174 -14.11 -3.82 13.29
C LEU A 174 -15.46 -4.10 12.62
N VAL A 175 -16.37 -4.81 13.30
CA VAL A 175 -17.72 -5.08 12.81
C VAL A 175 -18.48 -3.78 12.60
N ASN A 176 -18.48 -2.87 13.58
CA ASN A 176 -19.15 -1.58 13.46
C ASN A 176 -18.59 -0.77 12.28
N ARG A 177 -17.26 -0.71 12.12
CA ARG A 177 -16.63 -0.02 11.00
C ARG A 177 -17.02 -0.62 9.64
N LEU A 178 -17.06 -1.96 9.54
CA LEU A 178 -17.50 -2.63 8.31
C LEU A 178 -18.98 -2.36 8.02
N GLN A 179 -19.81 -2.23 9.04
CA GLN A 179 -21.21 -1.83 8.88
C GLN A 179 -21.31 -0.38 8.39
N ASP A 180 -20.52 0.55 8.95
CA ASP A 180 -20.48 1.94 8.51
C ASP A 180 -20.05 2.06 7.03
N PHE A 181 -19.03 1.30 6.61
CA PHE A 181 -18.60 1.26 5.20
C PHE A 181 -19.67 0.68 4.28
N ARG A 182 -20.36 -0.39 4.69
CA ARG A 182 -21.49 -0.93 3.93
C ARG A 182 -22.59 0.12 3.78
N ASP A 183 -22.94 0.82 4.86
CA ASP A 183 -24.00 1.82 4.86
C ASP A 183 -23.62 3.05 4.01
N GLN A 184 -22.35 3.44 4.00
CA GLN A 184 -21.81 4.48 3.13
C GLN A 184 -21.90 4.08 1.65
N ALA A 185 -21.53 2.83 1.32
CA ALA A 185 -21.63 2.30 -0.03
C ALA A 185 -23.10 2.20 -0.52
N GLU A 186 -24.03 1.86 0.37
CA GLU A 186 -25.46 1.90 0.02
C GLU A 186 -25.95 3.33 -0.23
N ARG A 187 -25.55 4.29 0.60
CA ARG A 187 -25.92 5.71 0.43
C ARG A 187 -25.39 6.26 -0.90
N SER A 188 -24.14 5.96 -1.26
CA SER A 188 -23.56 6.40 -2.54
C SER A 188 -24.33 5.80 -3.73
N LYS A 189 -24.63 4.50 -3.68
CA LYS A 189 -25.44 3.83 -4.71
C LYS A 189 -26.82 4.48 -4.88
N ARG A 190 -27.49 4.81 -3.77
CA ARG A 190 -28.80 5.50 -3.81
C ARG A 190 -28.67 6.88 -4.45
N ARG A 191 -27.66 7.68 -4.08
CA ARG A 191 -27.40 9.01 -4.69
C ARG A 191 -27.17 8.93 -6.19
N VAL A 192 -26.41 7.94 -6.65
CA VAL A 192 -26.17 7.71 -8.09
C VAL A 192 -27.49 7.39 -8.80
N SER A 193 -28.30 6.50 -8.25
CA SER A 193 -29.61 6.18 -8.84
C SER A 193 -30.56 7.39 -8.92
N GLU A 194 -30.56 8.23 -7.89
CA GLU A 194 -31.37 9.45 -7.83
C GLU A 194 -30.87 10.52 -8.81
N ALA A 195 -29.55 10.67 -8.94
CA ALA A 195 -28.94 11.57 -9.92
C ALA A 195 -29.27 11.13 -11.35
N HIS A 196 -29.22 9.83 -11.65
CA HIS A 196 -29.63 9.31 -12.96
C HIS A 196 -31.09 9.60 -13.27
N LEU A 197 -31.99 9.46 -12.29
CA LEU A 197 -33.40 9.80 -12.49
C LEU A 197 -33.56 11.28 -12.84
N ARG A 198 -32.91 12.19 -12.09
CA ARG A 198 -32.95 13.63 -12.38
C ARG A 198 -32.37 13.98 -13.75
N ILE A 199 -31.29 13.31 -14.17
CA ILE A 199 -30.70 13.50 -15.50
C ILE A 199 -31.73 13.10 -16.57
N ASN A 200 -32.38 11.96 -16.41
CA ASN A 200 -33.40 11.50 -17.35
C ASN A 200 -34.59 12.46 -17.44
N GLU A 201 -35.07 12.98 -16.30
CA GLU A 201 -36.13 13.99 -16.28
C GLU A 201 -35.70 15.29 -16.99
N ALA A 202 -34.49 15.78 -16.72
CA ALA A 202 -33.96 16.97 -17.35
C ALA A 202 -33.78 16.79 -18.87
N MET A 203 -33.31 15.62 -19.32
CA MET A 203 -33.19 15.30 -20.74
C MET A 203 -34.56 15.24 -21.42
N ALA A 204 -35.55 14.58 -20.80
CA ALA A 204 -36.91 14.52 -21.35
C ALA A 204 -37.55 15.91 -21.47
N GLU A 205 -37.35 16.78 -20.47
CA GLU A 205 -37.84 18.16 -20.54
C GLU A 205 -37.09 18.97 -21.61
N GLN A 206 -35.76 18.80 -21.71
CA GLN A 206 -34.97 19.45 -22.75
C GLN A 206 -35.45 19.07 -24.16
N GLU A 207 -35.72 17.79 -24.42
CA GLU A 207 -36.25 17.31 -25.70
C GLU A 207 -37.63 17.91 -26.01
N ARG A 208 -38.52 17.94 -25.01
CA ARG A 208 -39.84 18.56 -25.13
C ARG A 208 -39.73 20.04 -25.50
N GLN A 209 -38.88 20.79 -24.81
CA GLN A 209 -38.68 22.22 -25.08
C GLN A 209 -38.04 22.46 -26.44
N ALA A 210 -37.06 21.64 -26.84
CA ALA A 210 -36.44 21.71 -28.16
C ALA A 210 -37.47 21.53 -29.29
N ALA A 211 -38.41 20.58 -29.14
CA ALA A 211 -39.49 20.37 -30.10
C ALA A 211 -40.44 21.59 -30.20
N ILE A 212 -40.77 22.20 -29.05
CA ILE A 212 -41.61 23.41 -29.00
C ILE A 212 -40.90 24.59 -29.69
N LEU A 213 -39.61 24.81 -29.39
CA LEU A 213 -38.81 25.85 -30.02
C LEU A 213 -38.73 25.69 -31.54
N LEU A 214 -38.59 24.46 -32.04
CA LEU A 214 -38.56 24.18 -33.47
C LEU A 214 -39.88 24.59 -34.15
N LYS A 215 -41.02 24.33 -33.50
CA LYS A 215 -42.34 24.76 -33.98
C LYS A 215 -42.48 26.28 -33.99
N HIS A 216 -42.05 26.97 -32.93
CA HIS A 216 -42.06 28.44 -32.88
C HIS A 216 -41.17 29.05 -33.96
N ARG A 217 -39.97 28.49 -34.18
CA ARG A 217 -39.07 28.92 -35.24
C ARG A 217 -39.70 28.78 -36.63
N ALA A 218 -40.37 27.66 -36.91
CA ALA A 218 -41.09 27.47 -38.17
C ALA A 218 -42.22 28.49 -38.36
N ASN A 219 -42.97 28.79 -37.30
CA ASN A 219 -44.02 29.81 -37.32
C ASN A 219 -43.44 31.22 -37.57
N CYS A 220 -42.34 31.58 -36.92
CA CYS A 220 -41.67 32.86 -37.13
C CYS A 220 -41.14 32.98 -38.57
N LYS A 221 -40.53 31.93 -39.13
CA LYS A 221 -40.13 31.90 -40.56
C LYS A 221 -41.31 32.19 -41.47
N ARG A 222 -42.43 31.49 -41.27
CA ARG A 222 -43.65 31.69 -42.06
C ARG A 222 -44.20 33.10 -41.93
N LEU A 223 -44.19 33.66 -40.73
CA LEU A 223 -44.65 35.03 -40.48
C LEU A 223 -43.76 36.06 -41.18
N VAL A 224 -42.44 35.90 -41.11
CA VAL A 224 -41.49 36.78 -41.80
C VAL A 224 -41.72 36.74 -43.31
N THR A 225 -41.85 35.55 -43.90
CA THR A 225 -42.14 35.42 -45.35
C THR A 225 -43.44 36.13 -45.73
N LEU A 226 -44.51 35.98 -44.95
CA LEU A 226 -45.78 36.67 -45.21
C LEU A 226 -45.63 38.21 -45.13
N ILE A 227 -44.90 38.71 -44.14
CA ILE A 227 -44.67 40.16 -44.00
C ILE A 227 -43.81 40.69 -45.16
N GLU A 228 -42.75 39.97 -45.55
CA GLU A 228 -41.91 40.33 -46.69
C GLU A 228 -42.71 40.38 -47.99
N GLU A 229 -43.61 39.42 -48.22
CA GLU A 229 -44.51 39.40 -49.37
C GLU A 229 -45.47 40.59 -49.38
N GLU A 230 -46.14 40.87 -48.26
CA GLU A 230 -47.10 41.97 -48.16
C GLU A 230 -46.43 43.35 -48.28
N ILE A 231 -45.27 43.55 -47.65
CA ILE A 231 -44.51 44.79 -47.79
C ILE A 231 -43.96 44.94 -49.22
N SER A 232 -43.48 43.85 -49.84
CA SER A 232 -42.98 43.89 -51.21
C SER A 232 -44.09 44.28 -52.21
N LYS A 233 -45.33 43.81 -52.00
CA LYS A 233 -46.50 44.24 -52.77
C LYS A 233 -46.80 45.73 -52.57
N LEU A 234 -46.73 46.21 -51.33
CA LEU A 234 -47.01 47.62 -51.02
C LEU A 234 -45.96 48.58 -51.59
N CYS A 235 -44.68 48.17 -51.61
CA CYS A 235 -43.56 49.00 -52.05
C CYS A 235 -43.16 48.80 -53.52
N ASN A 236 -43.79 47.87 -54.26
CA ASN A 236 -43.43 47.48 -55.63
C ASN A 236 -41.93 47.20 -55.84
N ARG A 237 -41.27 46.68 -54.80
CA ARG A 237 -39.84 46.31 -54.79
C ARG A 237 -39.65 45.14 -53.82
N PRO A 238 -38.73 44.20 -54.09
CA PRO A 238 -38.40 43.15 -53.12
C PRO A 238 -37.86 43.77 -51.83
N VAL A 239 -38.48 43.40 -50.70
CA VAL A 239 -38.07 43.78 -49.35
C VAL A 239 -37.73 42.53 -48.55
N GLN A 240 -36.62 42.59 -47.81
CA GLN A 240 -36.15 41.50 -46.95
C GLN A 240 -35.91 42.05 -45.53
N ILE A 241 -36.42 41.34 -44.53
CA ILE A 241 -36.29 41.72 -43.12
C ILE A 241 -34.91 41.29 -42.62
N ILE A 242 -34.12 42.25 -42.13
CA ILE A 242 -32.76 42.03 -41.60
C ILE A 242 -32.84 41.91 -40.07
N GLY A 243 -31.98 41.07 -39.47
CA GLY A 243 -31.93 40.85 -38.01
C GLY A 243 -32.83 39.72 -37.50
N GLN A 244 -33.37 38.91 -38.40
CA GLN A 244 -34.15 37.72 -38.06
C GLN A 244 -33.26 36.63 -37.44
N VAL A 245 -33.46 36.34 -36.14
CA VAL A 245 -32.77 35.25 -35.42
C VAL A 245 -33.43 33.91 -35.76
N LEU A 246 -33.23 33.44 -36.99
CA LEU A 246 -33.85 32.22 -37.53
C LEU A 246 -32.81 31.18 -38.03
N THR A 247 -31.53 31.41 -37.74
CA THR A 247 -30.37 30.66 -38.27
C THR A 247 -29.34 30.17 -37.24
N LEU A 248 -29.68 30.13 -35.94
CA LEU A 248 -28.94 29.34 -34.92
C LEU A 248 -29.72 28.10 -34.55
#